data_AF-A0AAP5HHY6-F1
#
_entry.id   AF-A0AAP5HHY6-F1
#
_cell.length_a   1.000
_cell.length_b   1.000
_cell.length_c   1.000
_cell.angle_alpha   90.00
_cell.angle_beta   90.00
_cell.angle_gamma   90.00
#
_symmetry.space_group_name_H-M   'P 1'
#
loop_
_entity.id
_entity.type
_entity.pdbx_description
1 polymer ?
#
loop_
_entity_poly.entity_id
_entity_poly.type
_entity_poly.pdbx_seq_one_letter_code
_entity_poly.pdbx_strand_id
1 'polypeptide(L)'
;MRSAGATDKIDIWEHQIDITAARVDFLAKLHAAESWLREWQIPYRVASFLDGPSGGLRICFTEAKFARAFLALHGGRTAPSNKIATMLAANADDEAIHNLLAGAHEE
;
A
#
# COMPACT_ATOMS: atom_id res chain seq x y z
N MET A 1 21.06 -14.52 -33.93
CA MET A 1 21.29 -13.52 -32.86
C MET A 1 19.94 -13.15 -32.27
N ARG A 2 19.66 -13.55 -31.02
CA ARG A 2 18.46 -13.14 -30.28
C ARG A 2 18.87 -12.01 -29.34
N SER A 3 18.43 -10.79 -29.63
CA SER A 3 18.76 -9.59 -28.87
C SER A 3 17.89 -9.50 -27.60
N ALA A 4 18.58 -9.19 -26.50
CA ALA A 4 18.12 -8.52 -25.28
C ALA A 4 16.79 -8.99 -24.68
N GLY A 5 16.87 -9.89 -23.70
CA GLY A 5 15.83 -10.01 -22.69
C GLY A 5 15.70 -8.66 -21.98
N ALA A 6 14.55 -8.02 -22.12
CA ALA A 6 14.16 -6.95 -21.23
C ALA A 6 14.27 -7.51 -19.81
N THR A 7 15.19 -6.98 -19.01
CA THR A 7 15.06 -7.08 -17.56
C THR A 7 13.75 -6.39 -17.23
N ASP A 8 12.69 -7.19 -17.16
CA ASP A 8 11.49 -6.90 -16.40
C ASP A 8 11.99 -6.44 -15.03
N LYS A 9 12.05 -5.12 -14.83
CA LYS A 9 12.29 -4.56 -13.51
C LYS A 9 11.06 -4.96 -12.74
N ILE A 10 11.12 -6.09 -12.05
CA ILE A 10 10.17 -6.42 -11.01
C ILE A 10 10.21 -5.20 -10.07
N ASP A 11 9.17 -4.39 -10.08
CA ASP A 11 9.07 -3.22 -9.20
C ASP A 11 9.08 -3.76 -7.75
N ILE A 12 10.24 -3.69 -7.11
CA ILE A 12 10.42 -4.23 -5.78
C ILE A 12 9.92 -3.19 -4.79
N TRP A 13 8.77 -3.46 -4.17
CA TRP A 13 8.14 -2.60 -3.16
C TRP A 13 8.79 -2.82 -1.78
N GLU A 14 10.09 -2.52 -1.70
CA GLU A 14 10.94 -2.84 -0.54
C GLU A 14 10.71 -1.94 0.66
N HIS A 15 10.21 -0.72 0.44
CA HIS A 15 10.08 0.28 1.48
C HIS A 15 8.63 0.39 1.94
N GLN A 16 8.35 -0.14 3.12
CA GLN A 16 6.98 -0.32 3.60
C GLN A 16 6.77 0.45 4.90
N ILE A 17 5.64 1.13 4.99
CA ILE A 17 5.21 1.89 6.16
C ILE A 17 3.86 1.37 6.62
N ASP A 18 3.81 0.91 7.88
CA ASP A 18 2.59 0.52 8.57
C ASP A 18 2.00 1.71 9.32
N ILE A 19 0.72 1.97 9.08
CA ILE A 19 -0.09 2.96 9.76
C ILE A 19 -1.15 2.21 10.54
N THR A 20 -1.01 2.19 11.86
CA THR A 20 -2.09 1.70 12.72
C THR A 20 -3.25 2.69 12.68
N ALA A 21 -4.45 2.17 12.45
CA ALA A 21 -5.66 2.97 12.42
C ALA A 21 -6.75 2.22 13.17
N ALA A 22 -7.49 2.93 14.05
CA ALA A 22 -8.75 2.42 14.53
C ALA A 22 -9.72 2.28 13.34
N ARG A 23 -10.64 1.32 13.40
CA ARG A 23 -11.59 1.06 12.30
C ARG A 23 -12.37 2.32 11.89
N VAL A 24 -12.70 3.17 12.86
CA VAL A 24 -13.44 4.43 12.64
C VAL A 24 -12.62 5.48 11.89
N ASP A 25 -11.29 5.45 12.02
CA ASP A 25 -10.37 6.42 11.41
C ASP A 25 -9.68 5.88 10.15
N PHE A 26 -9.91 4.61 9.81
CA PHE A 26 -9.20 3.93 8.73
C PHE A 26 -9.36 4.63 7.39
N LEU A 27 -10.61 4.92 6.99
CA LEU A 27 -10.90 5.59 5.72
C LEU A 27 -10.33 7.01 5.68
N ALA A 28 -10.44 7.76 6.78
CA ALA A 28 -9.89 9.11 6.86
C ALA A 28 -8.36 9.11 6.70
N LYS A 29 -7.66 8.17 7.35
CA LYS A 29 -6.21 8.00 7.21
C LYS A 29 -5.82 7.54 5.80
N LEU A 30 -6.60 6.65 5.19
CA LEU A 30 -6.37 6.22 3.81
C LEU A 30 -6.52 7.39 2.84
N HIS A 31 -7.62 8.13 2.90
CA HIS A 31 -7.84 9.28 2.03
C HIS A 31 -6.77 10.36 2.20
N ALA A 32 -6.34 10.66 3.43
CA ALA A 32 -5.26 11.61 3.66
C ALA A 32 -3.93 11.14 3.05
N ALA A 33 -3.60 9.84 3.19
CA ALA A 33 -2.40 9.25 2.59
C ALA A 33 -2.48 9.29 1.05
N GLU A 34 -3.61 8.85 0.46
CA GLU A 34 -3.79 8.83 -0.99
C GLU A 34 -3.78 10.23 -1.60
N SER A 35 -4.38 11.22 -0.91
CA SER A 35 -4.39 12.60 -1.41
C SER A 35 -2.97 13.15 -1.50
N TRP A 36 -2.13 12.93 -0.48
CA TRP A 36 -0.73 13.34 -0.52
C TRP A 36 0.04 12.58 -1.61
N LEU A 37 -0.12 11.26 -1.70
CA LEU A 37 0.57 10.45 -2.72
C LEU A 37 0.22 10.88 -4.15
N ARG A 38 -1.04 11.23 -4.40
CA ARG A 38 -1.50 11.74 -5.70
C ARG A 38 -0.99 13.14 -6.00
N GLU A 39 -1.01 14.05 -5.02
CA GLU A 39 -0.49 15.41 -5.17
C GLU A 39 0.96 15.40 -5.66
N TRP A 40 1.78 14.52 -5.09
CA TRP A 40 3.21 14.41 -5.41
C TRP A 40 3.53 13.40 -6.52
N GLN A 41 2.51 12.78 -7.13
CA GLN A 41 2.63 11.74 -8.17
C GLN A 41 3.59 10.61 -7.79
N ILE A 42 3.58 10.24 -6.50
CA ILE A 42 4.49 9.22 -5.97
C ILE A 42 3.93 7.85 -6.33
N PRO A 43 4.69 6.95 -6.97
CA PRO A 43 4.24 5.58 -7.19
C PRO A 43 4.15 4.83 -5.86
N TYR A 44 2.99 4.22 -5.59
CA TYR A 44 2.71 3.51 -4.34
C TYR A 44 1.86 2.25 -4.55
N ARG A 45 1.93 1.34 -3.60
CA ARG A 45 0.93 0.28 -3.39
C ARG A 45 0.36 0.36 -1.99
N VAL A 46 -0.95 0.17 -1.86
CA VAL A 46 -1.62 0.05 -0.57
C VAL A 46 -2.01 -1.40 -0.36
N ALA A 47 -1.77 -1.90 0.83
CA ALA A 47 -2.37 -3.11 1.35
C ALA A 47 -3.03 -2.80 2.68
N SER A 48 -4.21 -3.34 2.94
CA SER A 48 -4.75 -3.41 4.29
C SER A 48 -4.17 -4.63 4.99
N PHE A 49 -3.97 -4.55 6.30
CA PHE A 49 -3.66 -5.71 7.13
C PHE A 49 -4.50 -5.71 8.40
N LEU A 50 -4.88 -6.91 8.82
CA LEU A 50 -5.43 -7.17 10.14
C LEU A 50 -4.33 -7.80 11.01
N ASP A 51 -4.07 -7.19 12.17
CA ASP A 51 -3.16 -7.68 13.21
C ASP A 51 -3.95 -7.91 14.51
N GLY A 52 -4.70 -9.03 14.55
CA GLY A 52 -5.58 -9.37 15.67
C GLY A 52 -6.73 -8.36 15.84
N PRO A 53 -6.96 -7.78 17.05
CA PRO A 53 -8.01 -6.79 17.27
C PRO A 53 -7.69 -5.42 16.66
N SER A 54 -6.47 -5.24 16.12
CA SER A 54 -5.99 -3.99 15.56
C SER A 54 -5.74 -4.15 14.07
N GLY A 55 -6.17 -3.19 13.25
CA GLY A 55 -5.92 -3.18 11.81
C GLY A 55 -5.04 -2.02 11.41
N GLY A 56 -4.63 -2.01 10.15
CA GLY A 56 -3.84 -0.91 9.62
C GLY A 56 -3.75 -0.89 8.12
N LEU A 57 -3.12 0.19 7.65
CA LEU A 57 -2.74 0.40 6.27
C LEU A 57 -1.24 0.15 6.15
N ARG A 58 -0.84 -0.59 5.14
CA ARG A 58 0.54 -0.69 4.71
C ARG A 58 0.69 0.03 3.39
N ILE A 59 1.52 1.07 3.38
CA ILE A 59 1.88 1.80 2.18
C ILE A 59 3.28 1.33 1.75
N CYS A 60 3.39 0.91 0.51
CA CYS A 60 4.61 0.36 -0.05
C CYS A 60 5.14 1.31 -1.12
N PHE A 61 6.46 1.52 -1.10
CA PHE A 61 7.18 2.41 -1.99
C PHE A 61 8.34 1.66 -2.65
N THR A 62 8.63 2.03 -3.90
CA THR A 62 9.80 1.57 -4.63
C THR A 62 11.07 2.29 -4.22
N GLU A 63 10.96 3.55 -3.76
CA GLU A 63 12.12 4.36 -3.36
C GLU A 63 12.07 4.76 -1.87
N ALA A 64 13.19 4.58 -1.17
CA ALA A 64 13.32 4.88 0.26
C ALA A 64 13.01 6.34 0.61
N LYS A 65 13.28 7.28 -0.31
CA LYS A 65 13.04 8.71 -0.10
C LYS A 65 11.55 9.02 0.12
N PHE A 66 10.67 8.32 -0.59
CA PHE A 66 9.22 8.50 -0.46
C PHE A 66 8.71 7.92 0.84
N ALA A 67 9.19 6.74 1.23
CA ALA A 67 8.85 6.14 2.52
C ALA A 67 9.28 7.04 3.70
N ARG A 68 10.45 7.68 3.61
CA ARG A 68 10.94 8.64 4.61
C ARG A 68 10.09 9.90 4.68
N ALA A 69 9.77 10.49 3.52
CA ALA A 69 8.92 11.68 3.45
C ALA A 69 7.51 11.39 3.99
N PHE A 70 6.93 10.25 3.61
CA PHE A 70 5.63 9.80 4.09
C PHE A 70 5.64 9.60 5.62
N LEU A 71 6.65 8.90 6.15
CA LEU A 71 6.80 8.67 7.58
C LEU A 71 6.89 9.99 8.38
N ALA A 72 7.58 11.00 7.84
CA ALA A 72 7.73 12.30 8.49
C ALA A 72 6.40 13.08 8.54
N LEU A 73 5.53 12.91 7.55
CA LEU A 73 4.27 13.68 7.42
C LEU A 73 3.07 12.98 8.05
N HIS A 74 2.94 11.67 7.84
CA HIS A 74 1.79 10.88 8.27
C HIS A 74 2.07 9.99 9.48
N GLY A 75 3.33 9.87 9.90
CA GLY A 75 3.76 8.95 10.94
C GLY A 75 3.73 7.49 10.48
N GLY A 76 3.67 6.58 11.45
CA GLY A 76 3.67 5.13 11.21
C GLY A 76 4.97 4.45 11.64
N ARG A 77 5.17 3.21 11.19
CA ARG A 77 6.36 2.39 11.48
C ARG A 77 6.88 1.75 10.21
N THR A 78 8.19 1.76 10.01
CA THR A 78 8.81 1.00 8.91
C THR A 78 8.59 -0.50 9.13
N ALA A 79 7.98 -1.15 8.14
CA ALA A 79 7.75 -2.59 8.15
C ALA A 79 8.90 -3.32 7.44
N PRO A 80 9.27 -4.53 7.88
CA PRO A 80 10.30 -5.33 7.21
C PRO A 80 9.80 -5.78 5.83
N SER A 81 10.61 -5.50 4.81
CA SER A 81 10.33 -5.73 3.39
C SER A 81 9.90 -7.17 3.06
N ASN A 82 10.42 -8.14 3.83
CA ASN A 82 10.32 -9.57 3.56
C ASN A 82 8.95 -10.20 3.88
N LYS A 83 7.99 -9.47 4.50
CA LYS A 83 6.66 -10.02 4.83
C LYS A 83 5.63 -9.90 3.69
N ILE A 84 5.91 -9.15 2.62
CA ILE A 84 4.93 -8.87 1.57
C ILE A 84 4.79 -9.99 0.53
N ALA A 85 5.84 -10.75 0.21
CA ALA A 85 5.72 -11.87 -0.73
C ALA A 85 4.63 -12.88 -0.27
N THR A 86 4.48 -13.05 1.05
CA THR A 86 3.47 -13.94 1.64
C THR A 86 2.09 -13.29 1.77
N MET A 87 1.99 -11.98 2.05
CA MET A 87 0.68 -11.30 2.21
C MET A 87 0.05 -10.88 0.88
N LEU A 88 0.83 -10.46 -0.12
CA LEU A 88 0.29 -10.18 -1.47
C LEU A 88 -0.19 -11.47 -2.16
N ALA A 89 0.46 -12.61 -1.90
CA ALA A 89 -0.03 -13.91 -2.35
C ALA A 89 -1.37 -14.29 -1.69
N ALA A 90 -1.61 -13.86 -0.44
CA ALA A 90 -2.87 -14.10 0.26
C ALA A 90 -4.00 -13.16 -0.20
N ASN A 91 -3.70 -11.91 -0.54
CA ASN A 91 -4.71 -10.94 -1.03
C ASN A 91 -5.07 -11.12 -2.52
N ALA A 92 -4.33 -11.93 -3.29
CA ALA A 92 -4.71 -12.27 -4.66
C ALA A 92 -5.95 -13.20 -4.72
N ASP A 93 -6.32 -13.83 -3.60
CA ASP A 93 -7.55 -14.63 -3.45
C ASP A 93 -8.74 -13.78 -2.94
N ASP A 94 -8.51 -12.56 -2.47
CA ASP A 94 -9.54 -11.69 -1.86
C ASP A 94 -9.91 -10.53 -2.81
N GLU A 95 -10.28 -10.87 -4.05
CA GLU A 95 -10.83 -9.93 -5.04
C GLU A 95 -12.26 -9.43 -4.67
N ALA A 96 -12.78 -9.82 -3.50
CA ALA A 96 -14.13 -9.53 -3.05
C ALA A 96 -14.29 -8.15 -2.39
N ILE A 97 -13.24 -7.58 -1.78
CA ILE A 97 -13.36 -6.30 -1.05
C ILE A 97 -13.40 -5.09 -1.99
N HIS A 98 -12.72 -5.15 -3.14
CA HIS A 98 -12.76 -4.06 -4.13
C HIS A 98 -14.10 -3.95 -4.86
N ASN A 99 -14.90 -5.03 -4.94
CA ASN A 99 -16.18 -5.02 -5.63
C ASN A 99 -17.34 -4.40 -4.81
N LEU A 100 -17.12 -4.05 -3.53
CA LEU A 100 -18.15 -3.43 -2.69
C LEU A 100 -18.26 -1.90 -2.88
N LEU A 101 -17.28 -1.26 -3.56
CA LEU A 101 -17.25 0.20 -3.78
C LEU A 101 -17.67 0.63 -5.20
N ALA A 102 -17.85 -0.31 -6.13
CA ALA A 102 -18.28 0.00 -7.49
C ALA A 102 -19.81 0.10 -7.66
N GLY A 103 -20.59 -0.27 -6.63
CA GLY A 103 -22.06 -0.32 -6.69
C GLY A 103 -22.79 0.89 -6.07
N ALA A 104 -22.11 1.98 -5.71
CA ALA A 104 -22.72 3.12 -5.02
C ALA A 104 -22.71 4.43 -5.84
N HIS A 105 -22.76 4.32 -7.17
CA HIS A 105 -22.94 5.46 -8.07
C HIS A 105 -23.88 5.12 -9.24
N GLU A 106 -25.07 4.61 -8.94
CA GLU A 106 -26.23 4.76 -9.82
C GLU A 106 -27.44 5.05 -8.94
N GLU A 107 -27.81 6.33 -8.85
CA GLU A 107 -29.18 6.86 -8.94
C GLU A 107 -29.13 8.34 -9.30
#